data_AF-A0AAV5TEA0-F1
#
_entry.id   AF-A0AAV5TEA0-F1
#
_cell.length_a   1.000
_cell.length_b   1.000
_cell.length_c   1.000
_cell.angle_alpha   90.00
_cell.angle_beta   90.00
_cell.angle_gamma   90.00
#
_symmetry.space_group_name_H-M   'P 1'
#
loop_
_entity.id
_entity.type
_entity.pdbx_description
1 polymer ?
#
loop_
_entity_poly.entity_id
_entity_poly.type
_entity_poly.pdbx_seq_one_letter_code
_entity_poly.pdbx_strand_id
1 'polypeptide(L)'
;RKNGEMGTCSAEIFYQFQRGTIKFTPVTYLTNFPNGRIMYAGLQDFFSASFNDFKNLPKRDQRLVIYNNFDLFNKSDAVYRSVHHFPDDDDTIMPSYTTVLHLDRMDEYLVDCPPEV
;
A
#
# COMPACT_ATOMS: atom_id res chain seq x y z
N ARG A 1 0.14 -17.49 21.55
CA ARG A 1 0.86 -17.36 20.26
C ARG A 1 0.86 -18.73 19.59
N LYS A 2 0.00 -18.94 18.58
CA LYS A 2 0.02 -20.15 17.74
C LYS A 2 0.84 -19.81 16.49
N ASN A 3 1.94 -20.53 16.32
CA ASN A 3 2.78 -20.51 15.14
C ASN A 3 2.08 -21.35 14.06
N GLY A 4 1.71 -20.76 12.91
CA GLY A 4 1.18 -21.57 11.81
C GLY A 4 0.46 -20.84 10.68
N GLU A 5 -0.02 -19.60 10.86
CA GLU A 5 -0.89 -18.93 9.86
C GLU A 5 -0.19 -17.80 9.09
N MET A 6 1.09 -17.98 8.76
CA MET A 6 1.76 -17.17 7.74
C MET A 6 2.21 -18.12 6.63
N GLY A 7 1.36 -18.39 5.63
CA GLY A 7 1.81 -19.28 4.54
C GLY A 7 0.90 -19.49 3.34
N THR A 8 -0.41 -19.23 3.41
CA THR A 8 -1.31 -19.48 2.27
C THR A 8 -1.76 -18.22 1.54
N CYS A 9 -1.71 -17.06 2.19
CA CYS A 9 -2.19 -15.79 1.63
C CYS A 9 -1.26 -15.19 0.55
N SER A 10 -0.01 -15.64 0.40
CA SER A 10 0.93 -15.05 -0.57
C SER A 10 0.89 -15.67 -1.97
N ALA A 11 0.83 -17.00 -2.08
CA ALA A 11 0.89 -17.67 -3.38
C ALA A 11 -0.40 -17.47 -4.19
N GLU A 12 -1.56 -17.57 -3.55
CA GLU A 12 -2.84 -17.41 -4.24
C GLU A 12 -3.07 -15.97 -4.73
N ILE A 13 -2.77 -14.96 -3.90
CA ILE A 13 -2.80 -13.55 -4.31
C ILE A 13 -1.81 -13.30 -5.45
N PHE A 14 -0.61 -13.88 -5.38
CA PHE A 14 0.38 -13.78 -6.44
C PHE A 14 -0.10 -14.39 -7.77
N TYR A 15 -0.73 -15.58 -7.74
CA TYR A 15 -1.32 -16.18 -8.93
C TYR A 15 -2.50 -15.38 -9.47
N GLN A 16 -3.36 -14.85 -8.59
CA GLN A 16 -4.47 -13.99 -9.00
C GLN A 16 -3.97 -12.69 -9.63
N PHE A 17 -2.90 -12.11 -9.08
CA PHE A 17 -2.22 -10.94 -9.65
C PHE A 17 -1.67 -11.25 -11.06
N GLN A 18 -0.91 -12.34 -11.22
CA GLN A 18 -0.36 -12.74 -12.52
C GLN A 18 -1.44 -13.00 -13.59
N ARG A 19 -2.62 -13.47 -13.17
CA ARG A 19 -3.75 -13.77 -14.07
C ARG A 19 -4.70 -12.60 -14.27
N GLY A 20 -4.48 -11.46 -13.62
CA GLY A 20 -5.41 -10.33 -13.63
C GLY A 20 -6.76 -10.63 -12.99
N THR A 21 -6.84 -11.64 -12.12
CA THR A 21 -8.07 -12.06 -11.43
C THR A 21 -8.11 -11.60 -9.97
N ILE A 22 -7.18 -10.74 -9.56
CA ILE A 22 -7.15 -10.21 -8.20
C ILE A 22 -8.42 -9.39 -7.96
N LYS A 23 -9.10 -9.68 -6.85
CA LYS A 23 -10.25 -8.88 -6.43
C LYS A 23 -9.74 -7.78 -5.50
N PHE A 24 -9.79 -6.55 -5.96
CA PHE A 24 -9.54 -5.40 -5.11
C PHE A 24 -10.71 -5.18 -4.16
N THR A 25 -10.42 -4.87 -2.91
CA THR A 25 -11.44 -4.50 -1.92
C THR A 25 -11.48 -2.99 -1.75
N PRO A 26 -12.67 -2.38 -1.58
CA PRO A 26 -12.74 -0.97 -1.20
C PRO A 26 -11.93 -0.71 0.07
N VAL A 27 -11.14 0.35 0.09
CA VAL A 27 -10.47 0.82 1.31
C VAL A 27 -11.45 1.63 2.15
N THR A 28 -11.26 1.58 3.46
CA THR A 28 -11.94 2.41 4.45
C THR A 28 -10.92 3.24 5.22
N TYR A 29 -11.38 4.25 5.96
CA TYR A 29 -10.54 5.09 6.78
C TYR A 29 -9.67 4.26 7.74
N LEU A 30 -10.26 3.31 8.48
CA LEU A 30 -9.49 2.48 9.43
C LEU A 30 -8.54 1.49 8.75
N THR A 31 -8.89 0.97 7.57
CA THR A 31 -8.03 -0.01 6.86
C THR A 31 -6.86 0.64 6.12
N ASN A 32 -6.96 1.94 5.80
CA ASN A 32 -5.90 2.69 5.15
C ASN A 32 -4.62 2.77 6.00
N PHE A 33 -4.74 2.96 7.33
CA PHE A 33 -3.55 3.09 8.20
C PHE A 33 -2.71 1.82 8.32
N PRO A 34 -3.29 0.63 8.60
CA PRO A 34 -2.56 -0.64 8.54
C PRO A 34 -1.88 -0.87 7.19
N ASN A 35 -2.57 -0.55 6.08
CA ASN A 35 -2.00 -0.68 4.74
C ASN A 35 -0.78 0.23 4.55
N GLY A 36 -0.87 1.48 4.99
CA GLY A 36 0.26 2.42 4.98
C GLY A 36 1.46 1.92 5.79
N ARG A 37 1.24 1.26 6.93
CA ARG A 37 2.34 0.65 7.73
C ARG A 37 3.03 -0.49 6.98
N ILE A 38 2.27 -1.32 6.27
CA ILE A 38 2.84 -2.40 5.43
C ILE A 38 3.68 -1.78 4.31
N MET A 39 3.16 -0.78 3.62
CA MET A 39 3.89 -0.06 2.56
C MET A 39 5.17 0.58 3.12
N TYR A 40 5.11 1.23 4.27
CA TYR A 40 6.27 1.84 4.91
C TYR A 40 7.37 0.81 5.20
N ALA A 41 7.01 -0.35 5.78
CA ALA A 41 7.95 -1.43 6.04
C ALA A 41 8.55 -1.98 4.73
N GLY A 42 7.71 -2.20 3.71
CA GLY A 42 8.15 -2.64 2.39
C GLY A 42 9.11 -1.66 1.72
N LEU A 43 8.87 -0.35 1.82
CA LEU A 43 9.80 0.68 1.32
C LEU A 43 11.14 0.63 2.04
N GLN A 44 11.15 0.43 3.36
CA GLN A 44 12.39 0.33 4.11
C GLN A 44 13.24 -0.88 3.67
N ASP A 45 12.61 -2.03 3.44
CA ASP A 45 13.28 -3.23 2.94
C ASP A 45 13.74 -3.05 1.48
N PHE A 46 12.88 -2.52 0.62
CA PHE A 46 13.18 -2.24 -0.79
C PHE A 46 14.38 -1.31 -0.93
N PHE A 47 14.40 -0.20 -0.19
CA PHE A 47 15.51 0.76 -0.27
C PHE A 47 16.82 0.15 0.26
N SER A 48 16.75 -0.63 1.34
CA SER A 48 17.92 -1.31 1.91
C SER A 48 18.50 -2.37 0.96
N ALA A 49 17.66 -3.02 0.16
CA ALA A 49 18.08 -4.01 -0.83
C ALA A 49 18.59 -3.38 -2.14
N SER A 50 18.02 -2.24 -2.54
CA SER A 50 18.26 -1.63 -3.86
C SER A 50 19.34 -0.56 -3.87
N PHE A 51 19.54 0.17 -2.76
CA PHE A 51 20.44 1.31 -2.70
C PHE A 51 21.52 1.10 -1.62
N ASN A 52 22.74 0.82 -2.06
CA ASN A 52 23.88 0.63 -1.16
C ASN A 52 24.12 1.84 -0.24
N ASP A 53 23.95 3.05 -0.76
CA ASP A 53 24.14 4.28 0.02
C ASP A 53 23.11 4.38 1.15
N PHE A 54 21.85 4.08 0.86
CA PHE A 54 20.79 4.02 1.88
C PHE A 54 21.06 2.94 2.91
N LYS A 55 21.46 1.74 2.47
CA LYS A 55 21.77 0.60 3.34
C LYS A 55 22.86 0.94 4.36
N ASN A 56 23.84 1.77 3.97
CA ASN A 56 24.96 2.17 4.80
C ASN A 56 24.66 3.35 5.75
N LEU A 57 23.51 4.01 5.61
CA LEU A 57 23.08 5.07 6.53
C LEU A 57 22.82 4.52 7.94
N PRO A 58 23.01 5.33 9.00
CA PRO A 58 22.50 5.02 10.33
C PRO A 58 21.00 4.70 10.30
N LYS A 59 20.54 3.76 11.14
CA LYS A 59 19.13 3.33 11.17
C LYS A 59 18.14 4.47 11.46
N ARG A 60 18.56 5.49 12.19
CA ARG A 60 17.78 6.72 12.40
C ARG A 60 17.55 7.45 11.09
N ASP A 61 18.58 7.61 10.28
CA ASP A 61 18.55 8.39 9.06
C ASP A 61 17.80 7.65 7.94
N GLN A 62 17.96 6.32 7.87
CA GLN A 62 17.11 5.47 7.01
C GLN A 62 15.63 5.72 7.27
N ARG A 63 15.21 5.72 8.55
CA ARG A 63 13.82 5.98 8.92
C ARG A 63 13.39 7.40 8.58
N LEU A 64 14.24 8.40 8.82
CA LEU A 64 13.91 9.79 8.51
C LEU A 64 13.71 10.01 7.00
N VAL A 65 14.55 9.40 6.15
CA VAL A 65 14.42 9.48 4.70
C VAL A 65 13.09 8.89 4.24
N ILE A 66 12.72 7.69 4.70
CA ILE A 66 11.45 7.09 4.32
C ILE A 66 10.27 7.87 4.88
N TYR A 67 10.30 8.23 6.17
CA TYR A 67 9.20 8.95 6.83
C TYR A 67 8.91 10.30 6.18
N ASN A 68 9.93 11.12 5.93
CA ASN A 68 9.75 12.46 5.35
C ASN A 68 9.27 12.43 3.90
N ASN A 69 9.46 11.31 3.20
CA ASN A 69 9.09 11.16 1.79
C ASN A 69 7.96 10.12 1.59
N PHE A 70 7.36 9.62 2.68
CA PHE A 70 6.43 8.49 2.62
C PHE A 70 5.20 8.81 1.76
N ASP A 71 4.62 10.00 1.93
CA ASP A 71 3.46 10.45 1.15
C ASP A 71 3.78 10.51 -0.36
N LEU A 72 4.95 11.01 -0.73
CA LEU A 72 5.38 11.10 -2.12
C LEU A 72 5.56 9.71 -2.74
N PHE A 73 6.25 8.80 -2.03
CA PHE A 73 6.42 7.43 -2.50
C PHE A 73 5.08 6.71 -2.63
N ASN A 74 4.21 6.84 -1.63
CA ASN A 74 2.90 6.20 -1.63
C ASN A 74 2.02 6.71 -2.78
N LYS A 75 1.96 8.04 -3.00
CA LYS A 75 1.19 8.63 -4.10
C LYS A 75 1.74 8.24 -5.47
N SER A 76 3.05 8.27 -5.64
CA SER A 76 3.68 7.91 -6.92
C SER A 76 3.41 6.44 -7.29
N ASP A 77 3.55 5.54 -6.30
CA ASP A 77 3.24 4.12 -6.47
C ASP A 77 1.73 3.88 -6.69
N ALA A 78 0.86 4.56 -5.94
CA ALA A 78 -0.58 4.46 -6.11
C ALA A 78 -1.01 4.89 -7.52
N VAL A 79 -0.52 6.03 -8.02
CA VAL A 79 -0.83 6.49 -9.39
C VAL A 79 -0.33 5.49 -10.42
N TYR A 80 0.91 5.01 -10.29
CA TYR A 80 1.45 4.00 -11.20
C TYR A 80 0.58 2.74 -11.27
N ARG A 81 0.19 2.19 -10.11
CA ARG A 81 -0.67 0.99 -10.04
C ARG A 81 -2.07 1.25 -10.57
N SER A 82 -2.64 2.43 -10.30
CA SER A 82 -3.99 2.80 -10.75
C SER A 82 -4.05 2.90 -12.27
N VAL A 83 -3.13 3.64 -12.89
CA VAL A 83 -3.04 3.75 -14.36
C VAL A 83 -2.78 2.39 -15.01
N HIS A 84 -2.04 1.50 -14.36
CA HIS A 84 -1.76 0.18 -14.89
C HIS A 84 -2.95 -0.79 -14.83
N HIS A 85 -3.74 -0.72 -13.76
CA HIS A 85 -4.88 -1.63 -13.53
C HIS A 85 -6.22 -1.08 -14.05
N PHE A 86 -6.36 0.24 -14.11
CA PHE A 86 -7.57 0.97 -14.48
C PHE A 86 -7.23 2.07 -15.51
N PRO A 87 -6.73 1.71 -16.71
CA PRO A 87 -6.19 2.68 -17.67
C PRO A 87 -7.24 3.66 -18.24
N ASP A 88 -8.53 3.32 -18.15
CA ASP A 88 -9.64 4.10 -18.67
C ASP A 88 -10.50 4.74 -17.56
N ASP A 89 -10.03 4.71 -16.32
CA ASP A 89 -10.76 5.20 -15.13
C ASP A 89 -9.86 6.11 -14.29
N ASP A 90 -10.08 7.41 -14.44
CA ASP A 90 -9.33 8.47 -13.75
C ASP A 90 -9.78 8.66 -12.28
N ASP A 91 -10.90 8.05 -11.88
CA ASP A 91 -11.51 8.23 -10.55
C ASP A 91 -11.16 7.10 -9.58
N THR A 92 -10.45 6.06 -10.03
CA THR A 92 -9.99 4.95 -9.18
C THR A 92 -8.53 5.13 -8.78
N ILE A 93 -8.27 5.18 -7.48
CA ILE A 93 -6.91 5.14 -6.92
C ILE A 93 -6.64 3.87 -6.12
N MET A 94 -5.40 3.40 -6.10
CA MET A 94 -4.98 2.22 -5.35
C MET A 94 -4.11 2.56 -4.13
N PRO A 95 -4.71 2.87 -2.96
CA PRO A 95 -3.95 3.25 -1.76
C PRO A 95 -3.13 2.10 -1.16
N SER A 96 -3.38 0.86 -1.58
CA SER A 96 -2.54 -0.30 -1.26
C SER A 96 -2.58 -1.32 -2.40
N TYR A 97 -1.73 -2.36 -2.35
CA TYR A 97 -1.65 -3.38 -3.39
C TYR A 97 -2.91 -4.21 -3.60
N THR A 98 -3.82 -4.24 -2.62
CA THR A 98 -5.05 -5.05 -2.66
C THR A 98 -6.31 -4.23 -2.47
N THR A 99 -6.22 -2.91 -2.36
CA THR A 99 -7.37 -2.05 -2.10
C THR A 99 -7.50 -0.91 -3.11
N VAL A 100 -8.75 -0.51 -3.36
CA VAL A 100 -9.12 0.61 -4.24
C VAL A 100 -9.93 1.65 -3.48
N LEU A 101 -9.82 2.90 -3.89
CA LEU A 101 -10.69 4.00 -3.51
C LEU A 101 -11.25 4.60 -4.80
N HIS A 102 -12.56 4.67 -4.91
CA HIS A 102 -13.23 5.41 -5.97
C HIS A 102 -13.60 6.80 -5.44
N LEU A 103 -13.24 7.85 -6.17
CA LEU A 103 -13.45 9.23 -5.73
C LEU A 103 -14.95 9.61 -5.64
N ASP A 104 -15.82 8.92 -6.37
CA ASP A 104 -17.27 9.07 -6.31
C ASP A 104 -17.92 8.35 -5.10
N ARG A 105 -17.18 7.47 -4.41
CA ARG A 105 -17.63 6.65 -3.25
C ARG A 105 -16.87 7.00 -1.97
N MET A 106 -16.55 8.28 -1.78
CA MET A 106 -15.85 8.78 -0.60
C MET A 106 -16.64 8.59 0.71
N ASP A 107 -17.97 8.51 0.63
CA ASP A 107 -18.84 8.14 1.74
C ASP A 107 -18.54 6.74 2.27
N GLU A 108 -18.26 5.78 1.39
CA GLU A 108 -17.87 4.42 1.79
C GLU A 108 -16.49 4.37 2.44
N TYR A 109 -15.56 5.24 2.00
CA TYR A 109 -14.26 5.37 2.65
C TYR A 109 -14.41 5.88 4.09
N LEU A 110 -15.27 6.87 4.31
CA LEU A 110 -15.47 7.52 5.60
C LEU A 110 -16.39 6.76 6.55
N VAL A 111 -16.93 5.60 6.14
CA VAL A 111 -17.91 4.82 6.93
C VAL A 111 -17.42 4.46 8.34
N ASP A 112 -16.11 4.28 8.50
CA ASP A 112 -15.46 3.96 9.77
C ASP A 112 -14.53 5.08 10.27
N CYS A 113 -14.69 6.29 9.72
CA CYS A 113 -13.97 7.47 10.19
C CYS A 113 -14.50 7.90 11.58
N PRO A 114 -13.62 8.09 12.59
CA PRO A 114 -14.05 8.60 13.88
C PRO A 114 -14.68 10.00 13.75
N PRO A 115 -15.74 10.33 14.52
CA PRO A 115 -16.42 11.63 14.43
C PRO A 115 -15.55 12.85 14.78
N GLU A 116 -14.39 12.62 15.40
CA GLU A 116 -13.50 13.65 15.94
C GLU A 116 -12.36 14.04 14.97
N VAL A 117 -12.29 13.38 13.80
CA VAL A 117 -11.27 13.60 12.77
C VAL A 117 -11.71 14.66 11.77
#